data_AF-A0AAV5VR24-F1
#
_entry.id   AF-A0AAV5VR24-F1
#
_cell.length_a   1.000
_cell.length_b   1.000
_cell.length_c   1.000
_cell.angle_alpha   90.00
_cell.angle_beta   90.00
_cell.angle_gamma   90.00
#
_symmetry.space_group_name_H-M   'P 1'
#
loop_
_entity.id
_entity.type
_entity.pdbx_description
1 polymer ?
#
loop_
_entity_poly.entity_id
_entity_poly.type
_entity_poly.pdbx_seq_one_letter_code
_entity_poly.pdbx_strand_id
1 'polypeptide(L)'
;MMKRFSFFEKRVRKKVFLLQAFPRPARLSQLEKKLKKEGRKLLSYMPEAVELDAEPMRERVRAIAKNCKKCVIFDLKKLMLNEAGNFTVLHPKTHLRYFDQARHLTWIGRKLVEPIFIKLA
;
A
#
# COMPACT_ATOMS: atom_id res chain seq x y z
N MET A 1 -13.26 16.90 -6.01
CA MET A 1 -11.88 16.36 -6.07
C MET A 1 -11.04 17.01 -7.18
N MET A 2 -11.51 17.04 -8.44
CA MET A 2 -10.73 17.56 -9.58
C MET A 2 -10.31 19.04 -9.49
N LYS A 3 -11.18 19.95 -8.97
CA LYS A 3 -10.82 21.37 -8.80
C LYS A 3 -9.62 21.60 -7.87
N ARG A 4 -9.45 20.74 -6.85
CA ARG A 4 -8.34 20.82 -5.90
C ARG A 4 -7.06 20.26 -6.50
N PHE A 5 -7.18 19.20 -7.31
CA PHE A 5 -6.04 18.62 -8.02
C PHE A 5 -5.45 19.57 -9.07
N SER A 6 -6.29 20.23 -9.87
CA SER A 6 -5.85 21.17 -10.90
C SER A 6 -5.09 22.38 -10.32
N PHE A 7 -5.41 22.79 -9.09
CA PHE A 7 -4.64 23.81 -8.35
C PHE A 7 -3.18 23.40 -8.14
N PHE A 8 -2.92 22.14 -7.79
CA PHE A 8 -1.56 21.62 -7.59
C PHE A 8 -0.87 21.38 -8.93
N GLU A 9 -1.56 20.76 -9.89
CA GLU A 9 -0.99 20.44 -11.22
C GLU A 9 -0.48 21.70 -11.96
N LYS A 10 -1.20 22.82 -11.87
CA LYS A 10 -0.79 24.11 -12.45
C LYS A 10 0.52 24.64 -11.85
N ARG A 11 0.79 24.35 -10.58
CA ARG A 11 1.97 24.86 -9.84
C ARG A 11 3.19 23.93 -9.93
N VAL A 12 2.99 22.69 -10.37
CA VAL A 12 4.09 21.75 -10.56
C VAL A 12 4.70 21.90 -11.96
N ARG A 13 6.01 22.16 -12.04
CA ARG A 13 6.72 22.35 -13.32
C ARG A 13 7.02 21.04 -14.05
N LYS A 14 7.45 20.00 -13.33
CA LYS A 14 7.90 18.72 -13.89
C LYS A 14 6.80 17.65 -13.86
N LYS A 15 6.82 16.80 -12.83
CA LYS A 15 5.93 15.63 -12.70
C LYS A 15 5.16 15.68 -11.38
N VAL A 16 3.92 15.19 -11.41
CA VAL A 16 3.10 14.94 -10.23
C VAL A 16 3.08 13.44 -9.99
N PHE A 17 3.73 12.98 -8.93
CA PHE A 17 3.72 11.56 -8.58
C PHE A 17 2.46 11.24 -7.79
N LEU A 18 1.65 10.32 -8.31
CA LEU A 18 0.45 9.84 -7.68
C LEU A 18 0.71 8.46 -7.08
N LEU A 19 0.72 8.38 -5.75
CA LEU A 19 0.80 7.09 -5.07
C LEU A 19 -0.50 6.33 -5.31
N GLN A 20 -0.39 5.13 -5.89
CA GLN A 20 -1.52 4.25 -6.07
C GLN A 20 -1.96 3.62 -4.74
N ALA A 21 -3.25 3.40 -4.57
CA ALA A 21 -3.81 2.73 -3.41
C ALA A 21 -3.47 1.22 -3.40
N PHE A 22 -3.24 0.71 -2.20
CA PHE A 22 -3.13 -0.72 -1.90
C PHE A 22 -4.20 -1.10 -0.85
N PRO A 23 -4.55 -2.39 -0.73
CA PRO A 23 -5.61 -2.85 0.17
C PRO A 23 -5.41 -2.37 1.60
N ARG A 24 -6.51 -2.09 2.30
CA ARG A 24 -6.46 -1.67 3.71
C ARG A 24 -6.10 -2.88 4.57
N PRO A 25 -4.94 -2.88 5.26
CA PRO A 25 -4.61 -3.96 6.19
C PRO A 25 -5.55 -3.93 7.40
N ALA A 26 -5.88 -5.11 7.89
CA ALA A 26 -6.61 -5.29 9.14
C ALA A 26 -5.81 -4.78 10.34
N ARG A 27 -6.47 -4.65 11.49
CA ARG A 27 -5.79 -4.33 12.77
C ARG A 27 -4.95 -5.53 13.21
N LEU A 28 -3.67 -5.55 12.81
CA LEU A 28 -2.81 -6.72 12.95
C LEU A 28 -2.63 -7.19 14.39
N SER A 29 -2.68 -6.31 15.40
CA SER A 29 -2.62 -6.76 16.80
C SER A 29 -3.83 -7.58 17.22
N GLN A 30 -5.01 -7.23 16.72
CA GLN A 30 -6.24 -7.95 17.03
C GLN A 30 -6.27 -9.28 16.30
N LEU A 31 -5.87 -9.28 15.02
CA LEU A 31 -5.75 -10.50 14.22
C LEU A 31 -4.76 -11.49 14.84
N GLU A 32 -3.56 -11.04 15.22
CA GLU A 32 -2.56 -11.88 15.87
C GLU A 32 -3.04 -12.48 17.18
N LYS A 33 -3.70 -11.68 18.03
CA LYS A 33 -4.31 -12.18 19.28
C LYS A 33 -5.38 -13.24 18.99
N LYS A 34 -6.21 -13.03 17.97
CA LYS A 34 -7.23 -14.00 17.53
C LYS A 34 -6.59 -15.30 17.08
N LEU A 35 -5.64 -15.24 16.15
CA LEU A 35 -4.94 -16.41 15.62
C LEU A 35 -4.22 -17.20 16.71
N LYS A 36 -3.56 -16.50 17.64
CA LYS A 36 -2.91 -17.12 18.80
C LYS A 36 -3.90 -17.87 19.68
N LYS A 37 -5.09 -17.30 19.94
CA LYS A 37 -6.16 -17.99 20.69
C LYS A 37 -6.70 -19.21 19.96
N GLU A 38 -6.75 -19.18 18.63
CA GLU A 38 -7.17 -20.27 17.76
C GLU A 38 -6.08 -21.33 17.54
N GLY A 39 -4.88 -21.18 18.13
CA GLY A 39 -3.74 -22.06 17.88
C GLY A 39 -3.19 -21.99 16.45
N ARG A 40 -3.57 -20.97 15.67
CA ARG A 40 -3.14 -20.78 14.28
C ARG A 40 -1.80 -20.07 14.22
N LYS A 41 -0.94 -20.49 13.30
CA LYS A 41 0.33 -19.83 13.02
C LYS A 41 0.12 -18.51 12.29
N LEU A 42 1.00 -17.55 12.56
CA LEU A 42 1.13 -16.35 11.74
C LEU A 42 1.79 -16.72 10.42
N LEU A 43 1.06 -16.56 9.33
CA LEU A 43 1.56 -16.76 7.99
C LEU A 43 1.78 -15.41 7.31
N SER A 44 2.69 -15.37 6.35
CA SER A 44 2.95 -14.16 5.55
C SER A 44 1.70 -13.67 4.81
N TYR A 45 0.90 -14.62 4.30
CA TYR A 45 -0.41 -14.39 3.72
C TYR A 45 -1.50 -14.96 4.62
N MET A 46 -2.47 -14.12 4.94
CA MET A 46 -3.69 -14.47 5.65
C MET A 46 -4.82 -13.66 5.00
N PRO A 47 -5.87 -14.29 4.44
CA PRO A 47 -6.98 -13.57 3.83
C PRO A 47 -7.59 -12.52 4.77
N GLU A 48 -7.68 -12.83 6.06
CA GLU A 48 -8.24 -11.95 7.10
C GLU A 48 -7.33 -10.75 7.43
N ALA A 49 -6.11 -10.70 6.90
CA ALA A 49 -5.21 -9.56 7.03
C ALA A 49 -5.56 -8.39 6.13
N VAL A 50 -6.48 -8.57 5.17
CA VAL A 50 -7.02 -7.51 4.33
C VAL A 50 -8.45 -7.20 4.77
N GLU A 51 -8.67 -5.97 5.22
CA GLU A 51 -9.99 -5.53 5.71
C GLU A 51 -10.86 -4.97 4.58
N LEU A 52 -10.23 -4.31 3.60
CA LEU A 52 -10.93 -3.73 2.46
C LEU A 52 -10.02 -3.75 1.23
N ASP A 53 -10.58 -4.10 0.08
CA ASP A 53 -9.88 -3.96 -1.19
C ASP A 53 -9.63 -2.47 -1.51
N ALA A 54 -8.77 -2.23 -2.50
CA ALA A 54 -8.44 -0.88 -2.93
C ALA A 54 -8.87 -0.57 -4.35
N GLU A 55 -9.55 -1.47 -5.07
CA GLU A 55 -9.83 -1.26 -6.49
C GLU A 55 -10.68 -0.01 -6.78
N PRO A 56 -11.74 0.31 -5.99
CA PRO A 56 -12.47 1.56 -6.17
C PRO A 56 -11.58 2.81 -6.03
N MET A 57 -10.58 2.76 -5.14
CA MET A 57 -9.63 3.87 -5.00
C MET A 57 -8.63 3.88 -6.15
N ARG A 58 -8.22 2.71 -6.63
CA ARG A 58 -7.29 2.58 -7.76
C ARG A 58 -7.89 3.12 -9.05
N GLU A 59 -9.17 2.86 -9.29
CA GLU A 59 -9.93 3.46 -10.38
C GLU A 59 -9.99 4.98 -10.29
N ARG A 60 -10.24 5.54 -9.09
CA ARG A 60 -10.23 7.00 -8.88
C ARG A 60 -8.86 7.61 -9.20
N VAL A 61 -7.76 6.99 -8.77
CA VAL A 61 -6.41 7.46 -9.10
C VAL A 61 -6.14 7.37 -10.60
N ARG A 62 -6.54 6.29 -11.27
CA ARG A 62 -6.45 6.16 -12.75
C ARG A 62 -7.24 7.25 -13.46
N ALA A 63 -8.46 7.55 -13.01
CA ALA A 63 -9.31 8.59 -13.58
C ALA A 63 -8.70 9.99 -13.42
N ILE A 64 -8.06 10.28 -12.28
CA ILE A 64 -7.32 11.53 -12.07
C ILE A 64 -6.14 11.62 -13.05
N ALA A 65 -5.35 10.55 -13.17
CA ALA A 65 -4.18 10.53 -14.04
C ALA A 65 -4.54 10.65 -15.53
N LYS A 66 -5.67 10.09 -15.98
CA LYS A 66 -6.13 10.15 -17.38
C LYS A 66 -6.21 11.58 -17.92
N ASN A 67 -6.56 12.53 -17.06
CA ASN A 67 -6.74 13.95 -17.42
C ASN A 67 -5.54 14.83 -17.06
N CYS A 68 -4.41 14.24 -16.65
CA CYS A 68 -3.25 14.96 -16.12
C CYS A 68 -1.99 14.63 -16.93
N LYS A 69 -1.51 15.60 -17.72
CA LYS A 69 -0.34 15.39 -18.61
C LYS A 69 0.99 15.23 -17.85
N LYS A 70 1.04 15.69 -16.60
CA LYS A 70 2.24 15.65 -15.75
C LYS A 70 2.26 14.46 -14.79
N CYS A 71 1.19 13.66 -14.76
CA CYS A 71 1.01 12.66 -13.72
C CYS A 71 1.77 11.38 -14.02
N VAL A 72 2.42 10.84 -12.99
CA VAL A 72 3.02 9.52 -12.99
C VAL A 72 2.44 8.74 -11.82
N ILE A 73 1.70 7.68 -12.12
CA ILE A 73 1.24 6.74 -11.09
C ILE A 73 2.41 5.83 -10.72
N PHE A 74 2.68 5.68 -9.43
CA PHE A 74 3.59 4.66 -8.92
C PHE A 74 2.85 3.76 -7.92
N ASP A 75 3.11 2.46 -7.98
CA ASP A 75 2.32 1.44 -7.27
C ASP A 75 3.18 0.61 -6.33
N LEU A 76 3.03 0.88 -5.02
CA LEU A 76 3.73 0.16 -3.97
C LEU A 76 3.12 -1.21 -3.67
N LYS A 77 1.87 -1.48 -4.11
CA LYS A 77 1.19 -2.77 -3.86
C LYS A 77 2.04 -3.95 -4.32
N LYS A 78 2.71 -3.80 -5.47
CA LYS A 78 3.53 -4.85 -6.09
C LYS A 78 4.64 -5.37 -5.20
N LEU A 79 5.19 -4.52 -4.32
CA LEU A 79 6.26 -4.92 -3.40
C LEU A 79 5.75 -5.75 -2.22
N MET A 80 4.45 -5.71 -1.97
CA MET A 80 3.79 -6.40 -0.87
C MET A 80 3.09 -7.66 -1.34
N LEU A 81 3.27 -8.07 -2.60
CA LEU A 81 2.75 -9.32 -3.11
C LEU A 81 3.73 -10.46 -2.81
N ASN A 82 3.22 -11.62 -2.42
CA ASN A 82 4.01 -12.85 -2.44
C ASN A 82 4.11 -13.41 -3.87
N GLU A 83 4.82 -14.52 -4.02
CA GLU A 83 5.03 -15.19 -5.32
C GLU A 83 3.72 -15.61 -6.00
N ALA A 84 2.68 -15.93 -5.21
CA ALA A 84 1.35 -16.26 -5.71
C ALA A 84 0.50 -15.02 -6.05
N GLY A 85 1.05 -13.81 -5.96
CA GLY A 85 0.35 -12.55 -6.27
C GLY A 85 -0.58 -12.07 -5.15
N ASN A 86 -0.54 -12.68 -3.96
CA ASN A 86 -1.37 -12.30 -2.82
C ASN A 86 -0.75 -11.16 -2.02
N PHE A 87 -1.57 -10.20 -1.59
CA PHE A 87 -1.11 -9.10 -0.75
C PHE A 87 -0.77 -9.58 0.66
N THR A 88 0.40 -9.19 1.15
CA THR A 88 0.96 -9.59 2.44
C THR A 88 1.21 -8.39 3.34
N VAL A 89 1.05 -8.62 4.64
CA VAL A 89 1.24 -7.59 5.68
C VAL A 89 2.43 -7.90 6.59
N LEU A 90 3.03 -9.09 6.44
CA LEU A 90 4.17 -9.57 7.20
C LEU A 90 5.30 -9.98 6.26
N HIS A 91 6.53 -9.82 6.72
CA HIS A 91 7.71 -10.32 6.05
C HIS A 91 7.73 -11.86 6.04
N PRO A 92 7.98 -12.52 4.88
CA PRO A 92 7.80 -13.97 4.76
C PRO A 92 8.72 -14.82 5.63
N LYS A 93 9.93 -14.32 5.93
CA LYS A 93 10.91 -15.02 6.79
C LYS A 93 10.79 -14.64 8.27
N THR A 94 10.87 -13.35 8.58
CA THR A 94 10.91 -12.85 9.96
C THR A 94 9.54 -12.66 10.60
N HIS A 95 8.46 -12.73 9.82
CA HIS A 95 7.08 -12.45 10.25
C HIS A 95 6.89 -11.06 10.87
N LEU A 96 7.84 -10.14 10.65
CA LEU A 96 7.74 -8.75 11.08
C LEU A 96 6.72 -8.00 10.23
N ARG A 97 5.94 -7.13 10.88
CA ARG A 97 4.89 -6.36 10.23
C ARG A 97 5.43 -5.29 9.29
N TYR A 98 4.81 -5.16 8.13
CA TYR A 98 4.99 -3.99 7.27
C TYR A 98 4.20 -2.77 7.76
N PHE A 99 3.13 -2.98 8.53
CA PHE A 99 2.23 -1.93 8.98
C PHE A 99 2.09 -1.86 10.50
N ASP A 100 1.96 -0.65 11.04
CA ASP A 100 1.65 -0.41 12.45
C ASP A 100 0.12 -0.49 12.72
N GLN A 101 -0.30 -0.19 13.95
CA GLN A 101 -1.72 -0.24 14.33
C GLN A 101 -2.57 0.85 13.66
N ALA A 102 -1.96 1.97 13.30
CA ALA A 102 -2.59 3.05 12.55
C ALA A 102 -2.53 2.82 11.04
N ARG A 103 -1.99 1.67 10.59
CA ARG A 103 -1.80 1.27 9.20
C ARG A 103 -0.75 2.09 8.44
N HIS A 104 0.15 2.76 9.15
CA HIS A 104 1.34 3.34 8.55
C HIS A 104 2.42 2.29 8.33
N LEU A 105 3.35 2.56 7.41
CA LEU A 105 4.51 1.68 7.23
C LEU A 105 5.41 1.70 8.47
N THR A 106 5.75 0.52 8.98
CA THR A 106 6.80 0.35 10.00
C THR A 106 8.18 0.60 9.36
N TRP A 107 9.25 0.56 10.16
CA TRP A 107 10.61 0.56 9.61
C TRP A 107 10.83 -0.55 8.58
N ILE A 108 10.34 -1.77 8.82
CA ILE A 108 10.45 -2.89 7.89
C ILE A 108 9.67 -2.59 6.60
N GLY A 109 8.45 -2.07 6.72
CA GLY A 109 7.64 -1.66 5.57
C GLY A 109 8.28 -0.52 4.77
N ARG A 110 8.97 0.42 5.43
CA ARG A 110 9.73 1.49 4.77
C ARG A 110 10.91 0.94 3.99
N LYS A 111 11.68 0.00 4.57
CA LYS A 111 12.79 -0.66 3.86
C LYS A 111 12.34 -1.40 2.61
N LEU A 112 11.13 -1.97 2.64
CA LEU A 112 10.54 -2.62 1.47
C LEU A 112 10.29 -1.64 0.32
N VAL A 113 9.83 -0.41 0.61
CA VAL A 113 9.43 0.58 -0.43
C VAL A 113 10.53 1.58 -0.79
N GLU A 114 11.57 1.70 0.04
CA GLU A 114 12.72 2.61 -0.14
C GLU A 114 13.33 2.56 -1.55
N PRO A 115 13.56 1.38 -2.18
CA PRO A 115 14.11 1.32 -3.53
C PRO A 115 13.27 2.02 -4.61
N ILE A 116 11.95 2.13 -4.43
CA ILE A 116 11.09 2.85 -5.36
C ILE A 116 11.29 4.36 -5.20
N PHE A 117 11.33 4.86 -3.97
CA PHE A 117 11.53 6.28 -3.72
C PHE A 117 12.92 6.76 -4.17
N ILE A 118 13.96 5.94 -4.01
CA ILE A 118 15.30 6.23 -4.54
C ILE A 118 15.28 6.39 -6.06
N LYS A 119 14.51 5.57 -6.79
CA LYS A 119 14.38 5.68 -8.25
C LYS A 119 13.58 6.91 -8.71
N LEU A 120 12.78 7.51 -7.83
CA LEU A 120 11.92 8.66 -8.14
C LEU A 120 12.58 10.00 -7.78
N ALA A 121 13.60 10.00 -6.92
CA ALA A 121 14.40 11.15 -6.54
C ALA A 121 15.35 11.58 -7.67
#